data_AF-A0A1Q8ANX9-F1
#
_entry.id   AF-A0A1Q8ANX9-F1
#
_cell.length_a   1.000
_cell.length_b   1.000
_cell.length_c   1.000
_cell.angle_alpha   90.00
_cell.angle_beta   90.00
_cell.angle_gamma   90.00
#
_symmetry.space_group_name_H-M   'P 1'
#
loop_
_entity.id
_entity.type
_entity.pdbx_description
1 polymer ?
#
loop_
_entity_poly.entity_id
_entity_poly.type
_entity_poly.pdbx_seq_one_letter_code
_entity_poly.pdbx_strand_id
1 'polypeptide(L)'
;MYSINPEHAVGVVGGLLALFIALVALRFHPGWRLVPGTVRAASVLMAVSGGVHLALIPHHLASEPLTSLLFLLNGVAFVALAVMFTWRWWRIAAAALLITTVLAYLVYVAIGFEGPDQVGLATKLVEVTALGLALVPVRGEVGRTYRSWRWATLGVAMPLLIVITGATVWIVDLARPDARHVHAGALLQSTNTFPTPQQVDAANRLYAETKAAIQPYTDWHAAYSAGYRPGGSSTLPSTHWMNQRYVDAGYVMDPHRPQGLVYANTHHGPVLLGAMFQMKGLNQFGPDPGGPLTAWHQHENICFTPFGFEFSLMTPFATCPIGAIDISASPMLHVWVVDNPRGGPFAVDIDPSVVTAVDRT
;
A
#
# COMPACT_ATOMS: atom_id res chain seq x y z
N MET A 1 5.42 8.37 -8.34
CA MET A 1 6.47 8.51 -7.30
C MET A 1 5.73 8.39 -5.99
N TYR A 2 5.82 7.23 -5.35
CA TYR A 2 5.11 6.89 -4.12
C TYR A 2 5.29 7.98 -3.06
N SER A 3 4.20 8.57 -2.58
CA SER A 3 4.24 9.41 -1.40
C SER A 3 4.34 8.51 -0.16
N ILE A 4 5.54 8.40 0.40
CA ILE A 4 5.73 7.81 1.73
C ILE A 4 4.92 8.68 2.70
N ASN A 5 4.00 8.08 3.48
CA ASN A 5 3.29 8.82 4.52
C ASN A 5 4.33 9.57 5.39
N PRO A 6 4.19 10.89 5.62
CA PRO A 6 5.16 11.67 6.40
C PRO A 6 5.57 11.02 7.73
N GLU A 7 4.65 10.29 8.34
CA GLU A 7 4.84 9.55 9.60
C GLU A 7 5.85 8.40 9.47
N HIS A 8 5.91 7.77 8.29
CA HIS A 8 6.80 6.66 7.98
C HIS A 8 8.13 7.11 7.33
N ALA A 9 8.21 8.36 6.86
CA ALA A 9 9.43 8.93 6.26
C ALA A 9 10.61 8.93 7.25
N VAL A 10 10.32 9.07 8.56
CA VAL A 10 11.33 9.02 9.63
C VAL A 10 12.02 7.65 9.68
N GLY A 11 11.27 6.57 9.50
CA GLY A 11 11.81 5.22 9.41
C GLY A 11 12.77 5.04 8.24
N VAL A 12 12.41 5.55 7.04
CA VAL A 12 13.26 5.50 5.85
C VAL A 12 14.57 6.27 6.05
N VAL A 13 14.48 7.49 6.61
CA VAL A 13 15.66 8.30 6.93
C VAL A 13 16.55 7.58 7.95
N GLY A 14 15.96 6.99 8.99
CA GLY A 14 16.68 6.17 9.98
C GLY A 14 17.44 5.01 9.36
N GLY A 15 16.80 4.26 8.46
CA GLY A 15 17.42 3.16 7.73
C GLY A 15 18.57 3.61 6.82
N LEU A 16 18.40 4.71 6.07
CA LEU A 16 19.43 5.26 5.18
C LEU A 16 20.64 5.79 5.95
N LEU A 17 20.41 6.50 7.06
CA LEU A 17 21.49 6.94 7.95
C LEU A 17 22.25 5.76 8.53
N ALA A 18 21.53 4.75 9.02
CA ALA A 18 22.16 3.53 9.53
C ALA A 18 22.94 2.77 8.46
N LEU A 19 22.46 2.72 7.22
CA LEU A 19 23.19 2.15 6.09
C LEU A 19 24.53 2.86 5.88
N PHE A 20 24.51 4.19 5.78
CA PHE A 20 25.71 4.99 5.59
C PHE A 20 26.71 4.78 6.73
N ILE A 21 26.24 4.87 7.98
CA ILE A 21 27.06 4.64 9.17
C ILE A 21 27.64 3.22 9.16
N ALA A 22 26.83 2.19 8.89
CA ALA A 22 27.27 0.80 8.90
C ALA A 22 28.32 0.50 7.82
N LEU A 23 28.13 1.04 6.60
CA LEU A 23 29.08 0.87 5.49
C LEU A 23 30.47 1.45 5.81
N VAL A 24 30.54 2.47 6.66
CA VAL A 24 31.80 3.10 7.10
C VAL A 24 32.32 2.44 8.38
N ALA A 25 31.54 2.46 9.45
CA ALA A 25 31.95 2.06 10.79
C ALA A 25 32.34 0.58 10.87
N LEU A 26 31.59 -0.33 10.24
CA LEU A 26 31.88 -1.76 10.32
C LEU A 26 33.19 -2.14 9.62
N ARG A 27 33.68 -1.32 8.67
CA ARG A 27 34.99 -1.56 8.01
C ARG A 27 36.16 -1.42 8.96
N PHE A 28 35.99 -0.67 10.04
CA PHE A 28 37.00 -0.50 11.09
C PHE A 28 36.95 -1.61 12.16
N HIS A 29 35.94 -2.49 12.13
CA HIS A 29 35.87 -3.61 13.05
C HIS A 29 37.03 -4.60 12.79
N PRO A 30 37.79 -5.03 13.81
CA PRO A 30 38.97 -5.89 13.63
C PRO A 30 38.67 -7.19 12.88
N GLY A 31 37.49 -7.76 13.11
CA GLY A 31 37.03 -8.99 12.47
C GLY A 31 36.48 -8.83 11.05
N TRP A 32 36.35 -7.60 10.52
CA TRP A 32 35.65 -7.33 9.27
C TRP A 32 36.23 -8.11 8.07
N ARG A 33 37.56 -8.13 7.94
CA ARG A 33 38.24 -8.84 6.85
C ARG A 33 38.26 -10.36 7.02
N LEU A 34 38.02 -10.86 8.24
CA LEU A 34 38.10 -12.27 8.59
C LEU A 34 36.80 -13.03 8.28
N VAL A 35 35.67 -12.33 8.23
CA VAL A 35 34.38 -12.95 7.96
C VAL A 35 34.01 -12.90 6.47
N PRO A 36 33.18 -13.84 5.96
CA PRO A 36 32.73 -13.85 4.57
C PRO A 36 31.87 -12.65 4.18
N GLY A 37 31.80 -12.35 2.89
CA GLY A 37 30.99 -11.26 2.36
C GLY A 37 29.50 -11.34 2.74
N THR A 38 28.95 -12.55 2.88
CA THR A 38 27.54 -12.75 3.31
C THR A 38 27.31 -12.32 4.75
N VAL A 39 28.24 -12.61 5.66
CA VAL A 39 28.18 -12.14 7.06
C VAL A 39 28.30 -10.62 7.11
N ARG A 40 29.23 -10.04 6.35
CA ARG A 40 29.38 -8.57 6.24
C ARG A 40 28.09 -7.90 5.77
N ALA A 41 27.49 -8.43 4.71
CA ALA A 41 26.24 -7.91 4.16
C ALA A 41 25.08 -8.07 5.15
N ALA A 42 24.92 -9.24 5.78
CA ALA A 42 23.90 -9.47 6.81
C ALA A 42 24.05 -8.51 8.00
N SER A 43 25.28 -8.26 8.47
CA SER A 43 25.56 -7.28 9.53
C SER A 43 25.14 -5.86 9.15
N VAL A 44 25.41 -5.43 7.91
CA VAL A 44 24.97 -4.12 7.41
C VAL A 44 23.44 -4.05 7.37
N LEU A 45 22.77 -5.08 6.84
CA LEU A 45 21.30 -5.10 6.77
C LEU A 45 20.66 -5.12 8.17
N MET A 46 21.23 -5.83 9.14
CA MET A 46 20.77 -5.75 10.53
C MET A 46 20.95 -4.35 11.12
N ALA A 47 22.04 -3.65 10.81
CA ALA A 47 22.20 -2.25 11.24
C ALA A 47 21.12 -1.35 10.62
N VAL A 48 20.78 -1.57 9.33
CA VAL A 48 19.69 -0.85 8.66
C VAL A 48 18.35 -1.11 9.36
N SER A 49 17.98 -2.38 9.58
CA SER A 49 16.77 -2.71 10.33
C SER A 49 16.77 -2.04 11.71
N GLY A 50 17.89 -2.13 12.45
CA GLY A 50 18.04 -1.46 13.74
C GLY A 50 17.82 0.05 13.67
N GLY A 51 18.36 0.71 12.65
CA GLY A 51 18.13 2.14 12.39
C GLY A 51 16.67 2.50 12.14
N VAL A 52 15.95 1.70 11.35
CA VAL A 52 14.51 1.89 11.12
C VAL A 52 13.74 1.73 12.43
N HIS A 53 13.94 0.64 13.17
CA HIS A 53 13.24 0.37 14.43
C HIS A 53 13.47 1.48 15.46
N LEU A 54 14.70 1.98 15.60
CA LEU A 54 15.00 3.10 16.52
C LEU A 54 14.38 4.42 16.07
N ALA A 55 14.31 4.68 14.76
CA ALA A 55 13.76 5.92 14.23
C ALA A 55 12.23 6.01 14.38
N LEU A 56 11.53 4.88 14.47
CA LEU A 56 10.08 4.84 14.66
C LEU A 56 9.65 5.09 16.12
N ILE A 57 10.56 5.00 17.10
CA ILE A 57 10.25 5.16 18.54
C ILE A 57 9.45 6.43 18.87
N PRO A 58 9.84 7.64 18.39
CA PRO A 58 9.16 8.88 18.78
C PRO A 58 7.70 8.93 18.35
N HIS A 59 7.36 8.26 17.24
CA HIS A 59 6.00 8.26 16.70
C HIS A 59 5.04 7.46 17.59
N HIS A 60 5.48 6.30 18.09
CA HIS A 60 4.67 5.45 18.96
C HIS A 60 4.76 5.83 20.44
N LEU A 61 5.71 6.66 20.87
CA LEU A 61 5.96 6.92 22.28
C LEU A 61 4.77 7.56 23.01
N ALA A 62 4.01 8.43 22.33
CA ALA A 62 2.90 9.17 22.92
C ALA A 62 1.59 8.36 22.96
N SER A 63 1.32 7.54 21.94
CA SER A 63 0.07 6.80 21.74
C SER A 63 0.16 5.33 22.18
N GLU A 64 1.32 4.70 22.00
CA GLU A 64 1.51 3.25 22.12
C GLU A 64 2.85 2.91 22.80
N PRO A 65 2.96 3.11 24.12
CA PRO A 65 4.23 2.96 24.82
C PRO A 65 4.80 1.54 24.77
N LEU A 66 3.93 0.52 24.68
CA LEU A 66 4.37 -0.87 24.52
C LEU A 66 5.01 -1.11 23.14
N THR A 67 4.36 -0.64 22.06
CA THR A 67 4.91 -0.73 20.70
C THR A 67 6.25 0.00 20.61
N SER A 68 6.34 1.20 21.19
CA SER A 68 7.58 1.99 21.26
C SER A 68 8.71 1.26 22.01
N LEU A 69 8.40 0.58 23.13
CA LEU A 69 9.36 -0.25 23.85
C LEU A 69 9.82 -1.46 23.01
N LEU A 70 8.91 -2.12 22.30
CA LEU A 70 9.26 -3.23 21.41
C LEU A 70 10.20 -2.76 20.28
N PHE A 71 9.92 -1.60 19.67
CA PHE A 71 10.81 -0.97 18.69
C PHE A 71 12.20 -0.69 19.26
N LEU A 72 12.28 -0.15 20.49
CA LEU A 72 13.56 0.10 21.16
C LEU A 72 14.35 -1.20 21.39
N LEU A 73 13.72 -2.20 22.01
CA LEU A 73 14.37 -3.48 22.31
C LEU A 73 14.87 -4.15 21.02
N ASN A 74 14.05 -4.13 19.97
CA ASN A 74 14.38 -4.73 18.70
C ASN A 74 15.50 -3.97 17.97
N GLY A 75 15.42 -2.64 17.94
CA GLY A 75 16.42 -1.78 17.35
C GLY A 75 17.80 -1.95 18.00
N VAL A 76 17.85 -2.00 19.33
CA VAL A 76 19.08 -2.25 20.08
C VAL A 76 19.62 -3.65 19.81
N ALA A 77 18.77 -4.68 19.80
CA ALA A 77 19.19 -6.06 19.51
C ALA A 77 19.80 -6.20 18.11
N PHE A 78 19.21 -5.55 17.11
CA PHE A 78 19.72 -5.52 15.74
C PHE A 78 21.08 -4.82 15.65
N VAL A 79 21.23 -3.64 16.27
CA VAL A 79 22.51 -2.91 16.28
C VAL A 79 23.59 -3.72 17.01
N ALA A 80 23.25 -4.37 18.12
CA ALA A 80 24.18 -5.23 18.86
C ALA A 80 24.66 -6.41 17.99
N LEU A 81 23.75 -7.12 17.34
CA LEU A 81 24.11 -8.22 16.43
C LEU A 81 24.82 -7.73 15.17
N ALA A 82 24.56 -6.52 14.70
CA ALA A 82 25.29 -5.93 13.58
C ALA A 82 26.79 -5.77 13.87
N VAL A 83 27.19 -5.52 15.12
CA VAL A 83 28.60 -5.38 15.52
C VAL A 83 29.19 -6.67 16.11
N MET A 84 28.38 -7.56 16.69
CA MET A 84 28.83 -8.81 17.32
C MET A 84 29.00 -9.97 16.33
N PHE A 85 29.27 -9.70 15.05
CA PHE A 85 29.27 -10.71 13.97
C PHE A 85 30.40 -11.75 14.04
N THR A 86 31.38 -11.53 14.92
CA THR A 86 32.44 -12.51 15.22
C THR A 86 32.10 -13.41 16.41
N TRP A 87 30.96 -13.19 17.08
CA TRP A 87 30.55 -14.01 18.22
C TRP A 87 30.14 -15.41 17.77
N ARG A 88 30.60 -16.44 18.49
CA ARG A 88 30.36 -17.86 18.13
C ARG A 88 28.89 -18.25 17.99
N TRP A 89 27.99 -17.57 18.71
CA TRP A 89 26.54 -17.80 18.67
C TRP A 89 25.80 -16.85 17.73
N TRP A 90 26.52 -15.94 17.05
CA TRP A 90 25.93 -14.87 16.26
C TRP A 90 24.91 -15.37 15.24
N ARG A 91 25.20 -16.46 14.52
CA ARG A 91 24.28 -16.99 13.50
C ARG A 91 22.95 -17.43 14.09
N ILE A 92 23.00 -18.10 15.23
CA ILE A 92 21.79 -18.61 15.91
C ILE A 92 21.01 -17.41 16.46
N ALA A 93 21.69 -16.46 17.11
CA ALA A 93 21.06 -15.27 17.65
C ALA A 93 20.44 -14.38 16.56
N ALA A 94 21.16 -14.14 15.45
CA ALA A 94 20.68 -13.38 14.30
C ALA A 94 19.48 -14.07 13.64
N ALA A 95 19.56 -15.38 13.39
CA ALA A 95 18.45 -16.12 12.82
C ALA A 95 17.21 -16.08 13.72
N ALA A 96 17.39 -16.28 15.03
CA ALA A 96 16.30 -16.22 15.99
C ALA A 96 15.63 -14.84 16.00
N LEU A 97 16.41 -13.75 16.06
CA LEU A 97 15.87 -12.38 16.03
C LEU A 97 15.12 -12.09 14.72
N LEU A 98 15.72 -12.39 13.57
CA LEU A 98 15.12 -12.14 12.25
C LEU A 98 13.84 -12.94 12.04
N ILE A 99 13.81 -14.22 12.45
CA ILE A 99 12.59 -15.03 12.37
C ILE A 99 11.51 -14.48 13.30
N THR A 100 11.88 -14.15 14.54
CA THR A 100 10.94 -13.64 15.55
C THR A 100 10.31 -12.33 15.11
N THR A 101 11.10 -11.42 14.54
CA THR A 101 10.64 -10.10 14.09
C THR A 101 9.76 -10.16 12.85
N VAL A 102 10.03 -11.09 11.93
CA VAL A 102 9.13 -11.35 10.79
C VAL A 102 7.81 -11.93 11.29
N LEU A 103 7.85 -12.99 12.09
CA LEU A 103 6.63 -13.63 12.60
C LEU A 103 5.80 -12.69 13.48
N ALA A 104 6.44 -11.93 14.37
CA ALA A 104 5.76 -10.97 15.23
C ALA A 104 5.02 -9.91 14.42
N TYR A 105 5.64 -9.38 13.36
CA TYR A 105 4.99 -8.42 12.45
C TYR A 105 3.78 -9.04 11.74
N LEU A 106 3.92 -10.26 11.20
CA LEU A 106 2.79 -10.95 10.55
C LEU A 106 1.61 -11.16 11.52
N VAL A 107 1.90 -11.51 12.77
CA VAL A 107 0.89 -11.64 13.83
C VAL A 107 0.25 -10.28 14.17
N TYR A 108 1.05 -9.22 14.29
CA TYR A 108 0.58 -7.86 14.57
C TYR A 108 -0.41 -7.38 13.50
N VAL A 109 -0.06 -7.59 12.23
CA VAL A 109 -0.88 -7.27 11.07
C VAL A 109 -2.12 -8.15 10.99
N ALA A 110 -2.01 -9.46 11.20
CA ALA A 110 -3.15 -10.38 11.13
C ALA A 110 -4.21 -10.11 12.22
N ILE A 111 -3.76 -9.76 13.43
CA ILE A 111 -4.66 -9.38 14.54
C ILE A 111 -5.18 -7.95 14.35
N GLY A 112 -4.52 -7.14 13.52
CA GLY A 112 -4.92 -5.78 13.15
C GLY A 112 -4.60 -4.76 14.22
N PHE A 113 -3.51 -4.97 14.95
CA PHE A 113 -2.90 -3.92 15.76
C PHE A 113 -2.21 -2.87 14.89
N GLU A 114 -1.84 -3.22 13.66
CA GLU A 114 -1.25 -2.33 12.67
C GLU A 114 -1.69 -2.76 11.27
N GLY A 115 -1.87 -1.81 10.35
CA GLY A 115 -2.10 -2.11 8.94
C GLY A 115 -0.78 -2.37 8.21
N PRO A 116 -0.76 -3.15 7.11
CA PRO A 116 0.45 -3.32 6.33
C PRO A 116 0.88 -1.98 5.71
N ASP A 117 2.00 -1.42 6.17
CA ASP A 117 2.57 -0.18 5.66
C ASP A 117 3.83 -0.42 4.81
N GLN A 118 4.20 0.58 3.99
CA GLN A 118 5.33 0.47 3.07
C GLN A 118 6.67 0.26 3.79
N VAL A 119 6.88 0.93 4.92
CA VAL A 119 8.14 0.87 5.68
C VAL A 119 8.23 -0.42 6.47
N GLY A 120 7.13 -0.88 7.06
CA GLY A 120 7.01 -2.21 7.65
C GLY A 120 7.39 -3.30 6.64
N LEU A 121 6.75 -3.32 5.47
CA LEU A 121 7.02 -4.31 4.42
C LEU A 121 8.45 -4.25 3.88
N ALA A 122 8.97 -3.06 3.60
CA ALA A 122 10.36 -2.87 3.17
C ALA A 122 11.36 -3.37 4.22
N THR A 123 11.08 -3.11 5.50
CA THR A 123 11.91 -3.58 6.62
C THR A 123 11.89 -5.10 6.73
N LYS A 124 10.73 -5.75 6.55
CA LYS A 124 10.65 -7.21 6.53
C LYS A 124 11.42 -7.82 5.36
N LEU A 125 11.40 -7.21 4.18
CA LEU A 125 12.23 -7.65 3.05
C LEU A 125 13.73 -7.57 3.36
N VAL A 126 14.17 -6.49 4.01
CA VAL A 126 15.55 -6.35 4.49
C VAL A 126 15.90 -7.44 5.51
N GLU A 127 15.01 -7.71 6.48
CA GLU A 127 15.19 -8.75 7.49
C GLU A 127 15.26 -10.16 6.88
N VAL A 128 14.35 -10.50 5.95
CA VAL A 128 14.37 -11.79 5.24
C VAL A 128 15.64 -11.95 4.40
N THR A 129 16.10 -10.87 3.75
CA THR A 129 17.36 -10.89 3.00
C THR A 129 18.56 -11.10 3.94
N ALA A 130 18.59 -10.42 5.08
CA ALA A 130 19.62 -10.59 6.10
C ALA A 130 19.64 -12.02 6.64
N LEU A 131 18.46 -12.63 6.84
CA LEU A 131 18.32 -14.00 7.31
C LEU A 131 18.90 -14.99 6.29
N GLY A 132 18.54 -14.83 5.01
CA GLY A 132 19.09 -15.63 3.93
C GLY A 132 20.62 -15.56 3.90
N LEU A 133 21.18 -14.35 3.97
CA LEU A 133 22.64 -14.12 3.98
C LEU A 133 23.34 -14.69 5.23
N ALA A 134 22.74 -14.56 6.41
CA ALA A 134 23.29 -15.08 7.66
C ALA A 134 23.32 -16.62 7.69
N LEU A 135 22.38 -17.26 7.00
CA LEU A 135 22.27 -18.72 6.91
C LEU A 135 23.08 -19.34 5.77
N VAL A 136 23.64 -18.55 4.85
CA VAL A 136 24.46 -19.06 3.73
C VAL A 136 25.63 -19.90 4.27
N PRO A 137 25.71 -21.20 3.93
CA PRO A 137 26.83 -22.05 4.32
C PRO A 137 28.12 -21.61 3.65
N VAL A 138 29.19 -21.43 4.41
CA VAL A 138 30.49 -20.95 3.92
C VAL A 138 31.47 -22.13 3.78
N ARG A 139 32.44 -22.01 2.86
CA ARG A 139 33.51 -23.01 2.70
C ARG A 139 34.32 -23.12 4.00
N GLY A 140 34.42 -24.34 4.55
CA GLY A 140 35.18 -24.63 5.76
C GLY A 140 34.35 -24.92 7.01
N GLU A 141 33.03 -24.76 6.96
CA GLU A 141 32.15 -25.22 8.05
C GLU A 141 32.08 -26.75 8.12
N VAL A 142 32.20 -27.29 9.34
CA VAL A 142 32.16 -28.74 9.63
C VAL A 142 30.79 -29.31 9.22
N GLY A 143 30.79 -30.35 8.36
CA GLY A 143 29.56 -31.05 7.93
C GLY A 143 29.23 -30.90 6.44
N ARG A 144 30.05 -31.51 5.57
CA ARG A 144 29.89 -31.47 4.10
C ARG A 144 28.54 -32.05 3.63
N THR A 145 27.98 -33.01 4.38
CA THR A 145 26.72 -33.71 4.11
C THR A 145 25.46 -32.87 4.35
N TYR A 146 25.52 -31.90 5.27
CA TYR A 146 24.38 -31.00 5.57
C TYR A 146 24.32 -29.79 4.63
N ARG A 147 25.35 -29.58 3.82
CA ARG A 147 25.47 -28.39 2.97
C ARG A 147 24.43 -28.38 1.86
N SER A 148 24.25 -29.48 1.12
CA SER A 148 23.25 -29.56 0.04
C SER A 148 21.83 -29.39 0.55
N TRP A 149 21.49 -30.02 1.68
CA TRP A 149 20.20 -29.85 2.35
C TRP A 149 19.97 -28.40 2.80
N ARG A 150 20.96 -27.74 3.40
CA ARG A 150 20.85 -26.31 3.76
C ARG A 150 20.62 -25.40 2.56
N TRP A 151 21.30 -25.65 1.44
CA TRP A 151 21.06 -24.91 0.20
C TRP A 151 19.66 -25.17 -0.37
N ALA A 152 19.18 -26.42 -0.33
CA ALA A 152 17.81 -26.75 -0.73
C ALA A 152 16.77 -26.11 0.19
N THR A 153 16.98 -26.13 1.51
CA THR A 153 16.12 -25.46 2.49
C THR A 153 16.11 -23.95 2.26
N LEU A 154 17.26 -23.31 2.02
CA LEU A 154 17.29 -21.87 1.70
C LEU A 154 16.60 -21.56 0.37
N GLY A 155 16.81 -22.40 -0.65
CA GLY A 155 16.19 -22.27 -1.96
C GLY A 155 14.66 -22.41 -1.95
N VAL A 156 14.08 -23.03 -0.93
CA VAL A 156 12.61 -23.19 -0.78
C VAL A 156 12.06 -22.23 0.27
N ALA A 157 12.68 -22.17 1.46
CA ALA A 157 12.18 -21.42 2.60
C ALA A 157 12.27 -19.91 2.40
N MET A 158 13.32 -19.39 1.73
CA MET A 158 13.44 -17.95 1.50
C MET A 158 12.37 -17.44 0.51
N PRO A 159 12.17 -18.06 -0.68
CA PRO A 159 11.06 -17.67 -1.55
C PRO A 159 9.69 -17.85 -0.88
N LEU A 160 9.49 -18.94 -0.14
CA LEU A 160 8.22 -19.19 0.56
C LEU A 160 7.96 -18.10 1.62
N LEU A 161 8.98 -17.67 2.37
CA LEU A 161 8.84 -16.62 3.37
C LEU A 161 8.51 -15.27 2.70
N ILE A 162 9.15 -14.94 1.58
CA ILE A 162 8.83 -13.74 0.78
C ILE A 162 7.37 -13.79 0.31
N VAL A 163 6.92 -14.93 -0.21
CA VAL A 163 5.54 -15.13 -0.67
C VAL A 163 4.55 -15.01 0.49
N ILE A 164 4.81 -15.63 1.63
CA ILE A 164 3.93 -15.57 2.81
C ILE A 164 3.85 -14.14 3.35
N THR A 165 5.00 -13.45 3.49
CA THR A 165 5.03 -12.05 3.95
C THR A 165 4.23 -11.14 3.03
N GLY A 166 4.38 -11.31 1.71
CA GLY A 166 3.57 -10.58 0.74
C GLY A 166 2.08 -10.97 0.80
N ALA A 167 1.76 -12.26 0.83
CA ALA A 167 0.38 -12.75 0.83
C ALA A 167 -0.42 -12.30 2.07
N THR A 168 0.25 -12.00 3.17
CA THR A 168 -0.40 -11.47 4.37
C THR A 168 -1.03 -10.10 4.12
N VAL A 169 -0.43 -9.27 3.26
CA VAL A 169 -1.01 -7.98 2.82
C VAL A 169 -2.34 -8.21 2.10
N TRP A 170 -2.35 -9.17 1.17
CA TRP A 170 -3.55 -9.56 0.42
C TRP A 170 -4.64 -10.12 1.31
N ILE A 171 -4.28 -11.00 2.24
CA ILE A 171 -5.25 -11.63 3.15
C ILE A 171 -5.92 -10.57 4.02
N VAL A 172 -5.17 -9.57 4.51
CA VAL A 172 -5.76 -8.50 5.32
C VAL A 172 -6.67 -7.59 4.49
N ASP A 173 -6.25 -7.18 3.30
CA ASP A 173 -7.06 -6.35 2.38
C ASP A 173 -8.38 -7.05 2.02
N LEU A 174 -8.32 -8.37 1.76
CA LEU A 174 -9.50 -9.18 1.44
C LEU A 174 -10.38 -9.50 2.66
N ALA A 175 -9.80 -9.67 3.85
CA ALA A 175 -10.53 -10.09 5.05
C ALA A 175 -11.13 -8.92 5.83
N ARG A 176 -10.61 -7.69 5.66
CA ARG A 176 -11.08 -6.49 6.35
C ARG A 176 -11.28 -5.37 5.33
N PRO A 177 -12.40 -5.37 4.57
CA PRO A 177 -12.72 -4.24 3.72
C PRO A 177 -12.72 -2.98 4.58
N ASP A 178 -11.91 -2.01 4.18
CA ASP A 178 -11.76 -0.75 4.89
C ASP A 178 -13.10 0.01 4.89
N ALA A 179 -13.29 0.87 5.89
CA ALA A 179 -14.53 1.63 6.02
C ALA A 179 -14.77 2.65 4.87
N ARG A 180 -13.76 2.89 4.02
CA ARG A 180 -13.85 3.79 2.87
C ARG A 180 -13.92 3.05 1.53
N HIS A 181 -13.93 1.71 1.52
CA HIS A 181 -13.88 0.87 0.32
C HIS A 181 -12.74 1.23 -0.64
N VAL A 182 -11.54 1.34 -0.09
CA VAL A 182 -10.25 1.52 -0.77
C VAL A 182 -9.65 0.14 -1.02
N HIS A 183 -9.24 -0.12 -2.27
CA HIS A 183 -8.51 -1.34 -2.64
C HIS A 183 -6.99 -1.11 -2.64
N ALA A 184 -6.23 -2.20 -2.57
CA ALA A 184 -4.78 -2.20 -2.80
C ALA A 184 -4.40 -1.44 -4.09
N GLY A 185 -3.53 -0.44 -3.96
CA GLY A 185 -3.06 0.40 -5.07
C GLY A 185 -3.67 1.80 -5.13
N ALA A 186 -4.71 2.07 -4.32
CA ALA A 186 -5.24 3.42 -4.16
C ALA A 186 -4.49 4.20 -3.06
N LEU A 187 -3.93 5.35 -3.41
CA LEU A 187 -3.39 6.33 -2.47
C LEU A 187 -4.48 7.31 -2.04
N LEU A 188 -4.72 7.41 -0.74
CA LEU A 188 -5.66 8.38 -0.17
C LEU A 188 -5.02 9.74 0.10
N GLN A 189 -5.81 10.81 -0.06
CA GLN A 189 -5.44 12.11 0.49
C GLN A 189 -5.38 12.07 2.02
N SER A 190 -4.34 12.66 2.60
CA SER A 190 -4.25 12.86 4.05
C SER A 190 -5.26 13.93 4.51
N THR A 191 -6.04 13.60 5.53
CA THR A 191 -7.08 14.47 6.12
C THR A 191 -6.97 14.44 7.64
N ASN A 192 -7.72 15.30 8.33
CA ASN A 192 -7.97 15.16 9.77
C ASN A 192 -8.67 13.83 10.10
N THR A 193 -8.50 13.33 11.33
CA THR A 193 -9.05 12.04 11.79
C THR A 193 -10.58 12.05 11.90
N PHE A 194 -11.17 13.16 12.34
CA PHE A 194 -12.62 13.31 12.54
C PHE A 194 -13.14 14.54 11.82
N PRO A 195 -14.28 14.46 11.11
CA PRO A 195 -14.81 15.59 10.36
C PRO A 195 -15.30 16.69 11.30
N THR A 196 -15.01 17.94 10.97
CA THR A 196 -15.60 19.09 11.64
C THR A 196 -17.05 19.31 11.20
N PRO A 197 -17.89 20.01 11.98
CA PRO A 197 -19.26 20.34 11.55
C PRO A 197 -19.32 21.06 10.20
N GLN A 198 -18.40 22.00 9.96
CA GLN A 198 -18.31 22.70 8.67
C GLN A 198 -17.97 21.75 7.51
N GLN A 199 -17.12 20.75 7.75
CA GLN A 199 -16.80 19.72 6.77
C GLN A 199 -18.00 18.82 6.48
N VAL A 200 -18.77 18.42 7.50
CA VAL A 200 -20.02 17.68 7.32
C VAL A 200 -21.00 18.48 6.44
N ASP A 201 -21.19 19.77 6.73
CA ASP A 201 -22.10 20.63 5.96
C ASP A 201 -21.62 20.84 4.52
N ALA A 202 -20.31 20.97 4.30
CA ALA A 202 -19.73 21.09 2.97
C ALA A 202 -19.84 19.78 2.17
N ALA A 203 -19.61 18.62 2.78
CA ALA A 203 -19.83 17.32 2.16
C ALA A 203 -21.31 17.12 1.76
N ASN A 204 -22.24 17.48 2.65
CA ASN A 204 -23.68 17.39 2.38
C ASN A 204 -24.10 18.30 1.21
N ARG A 205 -23.56 19.53 1.15
CA ARG A 205 -23.80 20.44 0.02
C ARG A 205 -23.25 19.88 -1.30
N LEU A 206 -22.00 19.41 -1.30
CA LEU A 206 -21.39 18.78 -2.47
C LEU A 206 -22.23 17.61 -2.98
N TYR A 207 -22.71 16.74 -2.08
CA TYR A 207 -23.59 15.64 -2.44
C TYR A 207 -24.89 16.13 -3.09
N ALA A 208 -25.59 17.07 -2.43
CA ALA A 208 -26.88 17.57 -2.91
C ALA A 208 -26.78 18.27 -4.27
N GLU A 209 -25.78 19.13 -4.45
CA GLU A 209 -25.51 19.85 -5.70
C GLU A 209 -25.15 18.88 -6.82
N THR A 210 -24.28 17.91 -6.55
CA THR A 210 -23.88 16.89 -7.54
C THR A 210 -25.07 16.03 -7.96
N LYS A 211 -25.86 15.55 -6.99
CA LYS A 211 -27.06 14.75 -7.25
C LYS A 211 -28.07 15.50 -8.12
N ALA A 212 -28.30 16.77 -7.84
CA ALA A 212 -29.19 17.61 -8.65
C ALA A 212 -28.63 17.82 -10.06
N ALA A 213 -27.33 18.12 -10.18
CA ALA A 213 -26.69 18.43 -11.45
C ALA A 213 -26.61 17.23 -12.40
N ILE A 214 -26.48 16.01 -11.89
CA ILE A 214 -26.38 14.80 -12.73
C ILE A 214 -27.72 14.13 -13.02
N GLN A 215 -28.82 14.61 -12.44
CA GLN A 215 -30.16 14.03 -12.65
C GLN A 215 -30.54 13.86 -14.14
N PRO A 216 -30.25 14.80 -15.06
CA PRO A 216 -30.56 14.62 -16.47
C PRO A 216 -29.84 13.42 -17.10
N TYR A 217 -28.69 13.03 -16.55
CA TYR A 217 -27.87 11.93 -17.05
C TYR A 217 -28.33 10.54 -16.59
N THR A 218 -29.43 10.46 -15.82
CA THR A 218 -30.14 9.19 -15.63
C THR A 218 -30.58 8.61 -16.98
N ASP A 219 -30.88 9.46 -17.96
CA ASP A 219 -30.88 9.06 -19.37
C ASP A 219 -29.45 9.11 -19.92
N TRP A 220 -28.89 7.94 -20.21
CA TRP A 220 -27.53 7.83 -20.74
C TRP A 220 -27.38 8.47 -22.13
N HIS A 221 -28.45 8.63 -22.91
CA HIS A 221 -28.38 9.36 -24.18
C HIS A 221 -28.11 10.86 -23.95
N ALA A 222 -28.68 11.42 -22.88
CA ALA A 222 -28.37 12.79 -22.46
C ALA A 222 -26.89 12.93 -22.07
N ALA A 223 -26.33 11.95 -21.35
CA ALA A 223 -24.90 11.93 -21.04
C ALA A 223 -24.04 11.83 -22.32
N TYR A 224 -24.42 10.94 -23.24
CA TYR A 224 -23.71 10.79 -24.51
C TYR A 224 -23.75 12.08 -25.35
N SER A 225 -24.90 12.74 -25.46
CA SER A 225 -25.03 14.01 -26.17
C SER A 225 -24.26 15.15 -25.48
N ALA A 226 -24.14 15.13 -24.16
CA ALA A 226 -23.32 16.06 -23.38
C ALA A 226 -21.79 15.78 -23.51
N GLY A 227 -21.39 14.71 -24.19
CA GLY A 227 -20.00 14.41 -24.52
C GLY A 227 -19.32 13.40 -23.58
N TYR A 228 -20.07 12.75 -22.68
CA TYR A 228 -19.53 11.65 -21.88
C TYR A 228 -19.38 10.39 -22.75
N ARG A 229 -18.26 9.69 -22.62
CA ARG A 229 -17.96 8.45 -23.37
C ARG A 229 -17.49 7.35 -22.42
N PRO A 230 -17.97 6.10 -22.54
CA PRO A 230 -17.50 5.01 -21.71
C PRO A 230 -16.00 4.80 -21.90
N GLY A 231 -15.27 4.70 -20.79
CA GLY A 231 -13.88 4.27 -20.74
C GLY A 231 -13.77 2.80 -20.37
N GLY A 232 -12.81 2.07 -20.93
CA GLY A 232 -12.59 0.66 -20.61
C GLY A 232 -13.63 -0.30 -21.21
N SER A 233 -13.71 -1.52 -20.68
CA SER A 233 -14.58 -2.59 -21.18
C SER A 233 -15.98 -2.53 -20.56
N SER A 234 -17.02 -2.62 -21.39
CA SER A 234 -18.42 -2.74 -20.95
C SER A 234 -18.74 -4.10 -20.31
N THR A 235 -17.79 -5.03 -20.26
CA THR A 235 -17.92 -6.33 -19.58
C THR A 235 -17.70 -6.23 -18.08
N LEU A 236 -17.27 -5.06 -17.57
CA LEU A 236 -17.11 -4.81 -16.15
C LEU A 236 -18.47 -4.50 -15.48
N PRO A 237 -18.65 -4.75 -14.18
CA PRO A 237 -19.92 -4.47 -13.49
C PRO A 237 -20.32 -2.99 -13.54
N SER A 238 -19.34 -2.08 -13.52
CA SER A 238 -19.56 -0.64 -13.69
C SER A 238 -18.52 -0.03 -14.62
N THR A 239 -18.81 1.14 -15.16
CA THR A 239 -17.94 1.84 -16.09
C THR A 239 -17.99 3.35 -15.87
N HIS A 240 -16.82 3.97 -15.88
CA HIS A 240 -16.66 5.42 -15.90
C HIS A 240 -16.85 5.95 -17.31
N TRP A 241 -17.80 6.85 -17.47
CA TRP A 241 -18.04 7.61 -18.68
C TRP A 241 -17.40 8.97 -18.53
N MET A 242 -16.33 9.21 -19.28
CA MET A 242 -15.48 10.39 -19.15
C MET A 242 -15.89 11.50 -20.12
N ASN A 243 -15.81 12.75 -19.68
CA ASN A 243 -15.92 13.92 -20.53
C ASN A 243 -14.56 14.60 -20.70
N GLN A 244 -13.86 14.26 -21.78
CA GLN A 244 -12.49 14.73 -22.00
C GLN A 244 -12.38 16.26 -22.02
N ARG A 245 -13.42 16.97 -22.48
CA ARG A 245 -13.43 18.45 -22.50
C ARG A 245 -13.32 19.04 -21.08
N TYR A 246 -13.92 18.38 -20.09
CA TYR A 246 -13.91 18.81 -18.69
C TYR A 246 -12.62 18.41 -17.98
N VAL A 247 -12.02 17.29 -18.39
CA VAL A 247 -10.67 16.88 -17.96
C VAL A 247 -9.63 17.89 -18.47
N ASP A 248 -9.66 18.22 -19.76
CA ASP A 248 -8.70 19.13 -20.39
C ASP A 248 -8.82 20.56 -19.84
N ALA A 249 -10.05 21.02 -19.64
CA ALA A 249 -10.36 22.31 -19.03
C ALA A 249 -9.94 22.39 -17.55
N GLY A 250 -9.75 21.25 -16.87
CA GLY A 250 -9.26 21.18 -15.50
C GLY A 250 -10.22 21.77 -14.47
N TYR A 251 -11.54 21.59 -14.64
CA TYR A 251 -12.50 21.98 -13.61
C TYR A 251 -12.23 21.21 -12.31
N VAL A 252 -12.18 21.92 -11.19
CA VAL A 252 -11.91 21.31 -9.89
C VAL A 252 -13.21 21.27 -9.09
N MET A 253 -13.75 20.07 -8.90
CA MET A 253 -14.91 19.83 -8.04
C MET A 253 -16.12 20.73 -8.37
N ASP A 254 -16.42 20.91 -9.67
CA ASP A 254 -17.61 21.63 -10.14
C ASP A 254 -18.77 20.64 -10.33
N PRO A 255 -19.82 20.64 -9.48
CA PRO A 255 -20.93 19.70 -9.57
C PRO A 255 -21.66 19.70 -10.93
N HIS A 256 -21.62 20.80 -11.68
CA HIS A 256 -22.24 20.90 -13.00
C HIS A 256 -21.36 20.38 -14.14
N ARG A 257 -20.08 20.13 -13.87
CA ARG A 257 -19.08 19.68 -14.85
C ARG A 257 -18.20 18.56 -14.30
N PRO A 258 -18.77 17.46 -13.78
CA PRO A 258 -17.96 16.34 -13.32
C PRO A 258 -17.19 15.73 -14.50
N GLN A 259 -15.92 15.37 -14.27
CA GLN A 259 -15.10 14.76 -15.32
C GLN A 259 -15.58 13.38 -15.72
N GLY A 260 -16.22 12.65 -14.80
CA GLY A 260 -16.78 11.33 -15.03
C GLY A 260 -18.18 11.17 -14.48
N LEU A 261 -18.96 10.33 -15.14
CA LEU A 261 -20.18 9.72 -14.60
C LEU A 261 -19.94 8.22 -14.45
N VAL A 262 -20.48 7.61 -13.41
CA VAL A 262 -20.33 6.16 -13.21
C VAL A 262 -21.66 5.47 -13.45
N TYR A 263 -21.65 4.49 -14.35
CA TYR A 263 -22.83 3.69 -14.67
C TYR A 263 -22.60 2.22 -14.27
N ALA A 264 -23.62 1.57 -13.71
CA ALA A 264 -23.69 0.11 -13.67
C ALA A 264 -23.98 -0.40 -15.09
N ASN A 265 -23.24 -1.39 -15.54
CA ASN A 265 -23.57 -2.11 -16.76
C ASN A 265 -24.55 -3.22 -16.41
N THR A 266 -25.82 -3.04 -16.78
CA THR A 266 -26.86 -4.05 -16.56
C THR A 266 -27.32 -4.68 -17.86
N HIS A 267 -28.06 -5.78 -17.76
CA HIS A 267 -28.73 -6.41 -18.90
C HIS A 267 -29.78 -5.50 -19.57
N HIS A 268 -30.26 -4.47 -18.86
CA HIS A 268 -31.27 -3.52 -19.33
C HIS A 268 -30.68 -2.20 -19.84
N GLY A 269 -29.35 -2.04 -19.77
CA GLY A 269 -28.63 -0.84 -20.20
C GLY A 269 -27.93 -0.12 -19.03
N PRO A 270 -27.16 0.93 -19.31
CA PRO A 270 -26.38 1.61 -18.28
C PRO A 270 -27.28 2.35 -17.28
N VAL A 271 -27.10 2.10 -15.99
CA VAL A 271 -27.83 2.76 -14.90
C VAL A 271 -26.90 3.69 -14.12
N LEU A 272 -27.26 4.96 -13.99
CA LEU A 272 -26.42 5.98 -13.32
C LEU A 272 -26.27 5.67 -11.82
N LEU A 273 -25.03 5.55 -11.36
CA LEU A 273 -24.68 5.32 -9.96
C LEU A 273 -24.17 6.57 -9.26
N GLY A 274 -23.50 7.47 -9.99
CA GLY A 274 -22.83 8.62 -9.40
C GLY A 274 -22.01 9.43 -10.38
N ALA A 275 -21.25 10.37 -9.82
CA ALA A 275 -20.28 11.20 -10.52
C ALA A 275 -18.88 11.05 -9.95
N MET A 276 -17.89 11.42 -10.74
CA MET A 276 -16.49 11.42 -10.40
C MET A 276 -15.87 12.76 -10.79
N PHE A 277 -15.20 13.42 -9.84
CA PHE A 277 -14.33 14.55 -10.10
C PHE A 277 -12.90 14.05 -10.27
N GLN A 278 -12.16 14.59 -11.23
CA GLN A 278 -10.79 14.19 -11.50
C GLN A 278 -9.88 15.40 -11.58
N MET A 279 -8.74 15.34 -10.89
CA MET A 279 -7.68 16.32 -11.01
C MET A 279 -6.86 16.09 -12.28
N LYS A 280 -6.32 17.16 -12.84
CA LYS A 280 -5.53 17.08 -14.09
C LYS A 280 -4.15 16.46 -13.88
N GLY A 281 -3.48 16.79 -12.78
CA GLY A 281 -2.12 16.33 -12.49
C GLY A 281 -2.10 15.09 -11.59
N LEU A 282 -1.14 14.20 -11.85
CA LEU A 282 -0.77 13.16 -10.90
C LEU A 282 -0.25 13.79 -9.60
N ASN A 283 -0.59 13.19 -8.46
CA ASN A 283 -0.23 13.61 -7.10
C ASN A 283 -0.69 15.03 -6.72
N GLN A 284 -1.66 15.58 -7.45
CA GLN A 284 -2.28 16.87 -7.15
C GLN A 284 -3.70 16.62 -6.66
N PHE A 285 -3.83 16.33 -5.37
CA PHE A 285 -5.13 16.12 -4.74
C PHE A 285 -5.96 17.41 -4.75
N GLY A 286 -7.28 17.25 -4.85
CA GLY A 286 -8.20 18.38 -4.89
C GLY A 286 -8.44 19.01 -3.51
N PRO A 287 -9.33 20.03 -3.46
CA PRO A 287 -9.79 20.60 -2.21
C PRO A 287 -10.41 19.54 -1.30
N ASP A 288 -10.27 19.71 0.01
CA ASP A 288 -10.80 18.80 1.02
C ASP A 288 -12.00 19.43 1.76
N PRO A 289 -13.18 19.55 1.11
CA PRO A 289 -14.32 20.23 1.72
C PRO A 289 -14.92 19.44 2.88
N GLY A 290 -14.87 18.10 2.84
CA GLY A 290 -15.51 17.21 3.79
C GLY A 290 -14.55 16.51 4.76
N GLY A 291 -13.25 16.82 4.69
CA GLY A 291 -12.26 16.14 5.52
C GLY A 291 -12.27 14.64 5.28
N PRO A 292 -12.27 13.82 6.34
CA PRO A 292 -12.28 12.37 6.21
C PRO A 292 -13.56 11.79 5.56
N LEU A 293 -14.57 12.61 5.27
CA LEU A 293 -15.80 12.20 4.56
C LEU A 293 -15.63 12.23 3.05
N THR A 294 -14.80 13.11 2.49
CA THR A 294 -14.64 13.31 1.05
C THR A 294 -13.30 12.79 0.60
N ALA A 295 -13.19 11.46 0.51
CA ALA A 295 -11.93 10.79 0.26
C ALA A 295 -11.50 10.91 -1.22
N TRP A 296 -10.66 11.90 -1.52
CA TRP A 296 -9.88 11.83 -2.75
C TRP A 296 -8.93 10.65 -2.68
N HIS A 297 -8.84 9.92 -3.79
CA HIS A 297 -7.92 8.81 -3.96
C HIS A 297 -7.27 8.85 -5.33
N GLN A 298 -6.09 8.27 -5.45
CA GLN A 298 -5.36 8.12 -6.69
C GLN A 298 -5.06 6.65 -6.91
N HIS A 299 -5.43 6.10 -8.06
CA HIS A 299 -4.99 4.76 -8.40
C HIS A 299 -3.57 4.82 -8.97
N GLU A 300 -2.64 4.15 -8.30
CA GLU A 300 -1.30 3.91 -8.83
C GLU A 300 -1.17 2.43 -9.23
N ASN A 301 -0.26 2.14 -10.17
CA ASN A 301 0.07 0.77 -10.57
C ASN A 301 -1.12 -0.01 -11.15
N ILE A 302 -1.89 0.61 -12.05
CA ILE A 302 -2.85 -0.11 -12.88
C ILE A 302 -2.03 -0.86 -13.94
N CYS A 303 -1.97 -2.18 -13.81
CA CYS A 303 -1.07 -3.02 -14.60
C CYS A 303 -1.74 -3.57 -15.86
N PHE A 304 -1.11 -3.40 -17.01
CA PHE A 304 -1.55 -3.94 -18.29
C PHE A 304 -0.58 -5.00 -18.78
N THR A 305 -1.05 -6.24 -19.01
CA THR A 305 -0.26 -7.30 -19.63
C THR A 305 -0.76 -7.60 -21.04
N PRO A 306 0.13 -8.03 -21.96
CA PRO A 306 -0.26 -8.36 -23.33
C PRO A 306 -1.13 -9.64 -23.47
N PHE A 307 -1.40 -10.37 -22.38
CA PHE A 307 -2.18 -11.62 -22.40
C PHE A 307 -3.60 -11.48 -21.83
N GLY A 308 -4.01 -10.29 -21.38
CA GLY A 308 -5.36 -10.04 -20.87
C GLY A 308 -5.40 -8.90 -19.87
N PHE A 309 -6.54 -8.20 -19.86
CA PHE A 309 -6.87 -7.15 -18.88
C PHE A 309 -7.05 -7.79 -17.50
N GLU A 310 -6.06 -7.63 -16.62
CA GLU A 310 -6.22 -7.89 -15.20
C GLU A 310 -6.19 -6.54 -14.49
N PHE A 311 -7.38 -5.99 -14.23
CA PHE A 311 -7.48 -4.97 -13.19
C PHE A 311 -7.01 -5.61 -11.89
N SER A 312 -5.99 -5.00 -11.28
CA SER A 312 -5.67 -5.19 -9.87
C SER A 312 -5.16 -6.58 -9.45
N LEU A 313 -4.20 -7.15 -10.18
CA LEU A 313 -3.24 -8.04 -9.56
C LEU A 313 -1.92 -7.29 -9.41
N MET A 314 -1.88 -6.34 -8.47
CA MET A 314 -0.59 -5.89 -7.96
C MET A 314 0.17 -7.13 -7.47
N THR A 315 1.49 -7.13 -7.55
CA THR A 315 2.25 -8.11 -6.78
C THR A 315 1.95 -7.91 -5.28
N PRO A 316 2.32 -8.87 -4.42
CA PRO A 316 2.23 -8.70 -2.98
C PRO A 316 2.97 -7.48 -2.39
N PHE A 317 3.66 -6.71 -3.22
CA PHE A 317 4.41 -5.49 -2.89
C PHE A 317 3.80 -4.23 -3.51
N ALA A 318 2.54 -4.26 -3.93
CA ALA A 318 1.86 -3.12 -4.56
C ALA A 318 2.59 -2.59 -5.82
N THR A 319 3.25 -3.48 -6.57
CA THR A 319 3.95 -3.14 -7.83
C THR A 319 3.43 -4.01 -8.97
N CYS A 320 3.56 -3.56 -10.21
CA CYS A 320 3.14 -4.37 -11.35
C CYS A 320 4.03 -5.61 -11.57
N PRO A 321 3.46 -6.75 -12.02
CA PRO A 321 4.23 -7.91 -12.42
C PRO A 321 5.30 -7.58 -13.46
N ILE A 322 6.42 -8.32 -13.45
CA ILE A 322 7.49 -8.11 -14.43
C ILE A 322 6.92 -8.29 -15.85
N GLY A 323 7.13 -7.27 -16.71
CA GLY A 323 6.64 -7.26 -18.09
C GLY A 323 5.25 -6.63 -18.28
N ALA A 324 4.62 -6.17 -17.20
CA ALA A 324 3.40 -5.36 -17.28
C ALA A 324 3.72 -3.87 -17.48
N ILE A 325 2.81 -3.15 -18.14
CA ILE A 325 2.84 -1.69 -18.26
C ILE A 325 2.09 -1.11 -17.05
N ASP A 326 2.75 -0.24 -16.30
CA ASP A 326 2.18 0.50 -15.17
C ASP A 326 1.61 1.84 -15.67
N ILE A 327 0.33 2.08 -15.40
CA ILE A 327 -0.26 3.42 -15.51
C ILE A 327 -0.85 3.86 -14.16
N SER A 328 -0.77 5.16 -13.89
CA SER A 328 -1.43 5.78 -12.75
C SER A 328 -2.58 6.67 -13.25
N ALA A 329 -3.72 6.61 -12.58
CA ALA A 329 -4.82 7.55 -12.81
C ALA A 329 -4.65 8.75 -11.87
N SER A 330 -4.98 9.96 -12.32
CA SER A 330 -4.92 11.16 -11.47
C SER A 330 -5.90 11.08 -10.28
N PRO A 331 -5.68 11.86 -9.21
CA PRO A 331 -6.57 11.87 -8.06
C PRO A 331 -8.01 12.15 -8.45
N MET A 332 -8.92 11.37 -7.86
CA MET A 332 -10.35 11.40 -8.11
C MET A 332 -11.16 11.31 -6.82
N LEU A 333 -12.38 11.85 -6.88
CA LEU A 333 -13.35 11.79 -5.80
C LEU A 333 -14.70 11.41 -6.39
N HIS A 334 -15.34 10.42 -5.79
CA HIS A 334 -16.63 9.92 -6.24
C HIS A 334 -17.75 10.43 -5.36
N VAL A 335 -18.90 10.66 -5.99
CA VAL A 335 -20.16 11.00 -5.33
C VAL A 335 -21.22 10.02 -5.81
N TRP A 336 -21.55 9.05 -4.96
CA TRP A 336 -22.53 8.00 -5.23
C TRP A 336 -23.92 8.50 -4.88
N VAL A 337 -24.82 8.58 -5.86
CA VAL A 337 -26.21 9.01 -5.65
C VAL A 337 -27.15 7.87 -5.28
N VAL A 338 -26.65 6.63 -5.39
CA VAL A 338 -27.26 5.41 -4.87
C VAL A 338 -26.82 5.14 -3.43
N ASP A 339 -27.60 4.37 -2.69
CA ASP A 339 -27.23 3.96 -1.34
C ASP A 339 -26.05 2.98 -1.38
N ASN A 340 -24.92 3.37 -0.77
CA ASN A 340 -23.70 2.59 -0.73
C ASN A 340 -23.44 2.11 0.72
N PRO A 341 -23.84 0.88 1.07
CA PRO A 341 -24.17 0.51 2.45
C PRO A 341 -22.98 0.46 3.42
N ARG A 342 -21.73 0.32 2.95
CA ARG A 342 -20.56 0.20 3.87
C ARG A 342 -19.53 1.33 3.79
N GLY A 343 -19.70 2.31 2.89
CA GLY A 343 -18.84 3.50 2.81
C GLY A 343 -19.57 4.82 2.54
N GLY A 344 -20.89 4.78 2.32
CA GLY A 344 -21.70 5.97 2.11
C GLY A 344 -21.45 6.69 0.78
N PRO A 345 -21.95 7.93 0.64
CA PRO A 345 -22.01 8.64 -0.64
C PRO A 345 -20.66 9.06 -1.22
N PHE A 346 -19.57 8.95 -0.45
CA PHE A 346 -18.22 9.37 -0.84
C PHE A 346 -17.18 8.24 -0.68
N ALA A 347 -17.64 6.98 -0.60
CA ALA A 347 -16.75 5.82 -0.63
C ALA A 347 -15.86 5.87 -1.88
N VAL A 348 -14.65 5.32 -1.78
CA VAL A 348 -13.72 5.24 -2.92
C VAL A 348 -14.31 4.38 -4.02
N ASP A 349 -14.80 3.19 -3.68
CA ASP A 349 -15.50 2.30 -4.61
C ASP A 349 -16.98 2.12 -4.29
N ILE A 350 -17.75 1.73 -5.31
CA ILE A 350 -19.12 1.27 -5.16
C ILE A 350 -19.13 -0.17 -4.64
N ASP A 351 -19.98 -0.47 -3.66
CA ASP A 351 -20.14 -1.84 -3.20
C ASP A 351 -20.68 -2.75 -4.33
N PRO A 352 -20.01 -3.87 -4.65
CA PRO A 352 -20.43 -4.75 -5.74
C PRO A 352 -21.86 -5.30 -5.59
N SER A 353 -22.37 -5.39 -4.35
CA SER A 353 -23.74 -5.81 -4.10
C SER A 353 -24.77 -4.81 -4.61
N VAL A 354 -24.45 -3.51 -4.66
CA VAL A 354 -25.32 -2.47 -5.20
C VAL A 354 -25.46 -2.65 -6.70
N VAL A 355 -24.35 -2.86 -7.41
CA VAL A 355 -24.36 -3.11 -8.86
C VAL A 355 -25.16 -4.38 -9.19
N THR A 356 -24.96 -5.45 -8.42
CA THR A 356 -25.70 -6.71 -8.57
C THR A 356 -27.20 -6.54 -8.31
N ALA A 357 -27.57 -5.71 -7.33
CA ALA A 357 -28.97 -5.43 -7.02
C ALA A 357 -29.65 -4.65 -8.15
N VAL A 358 -28.97 -3.64 -8.69
CA VAL A 358 -29.45 -2.81 -9.81
C VAL A 358 -29.57 -3.62 -11.11
N ASP A 359 -28.73 -4.62 -11.33
CA ASP A 359 -28.82 -5.50 -12.51
C ASP A 359 -30.01 -6.47 -12.44
N ARG A 360 -30.54 -6.75 -11.25
CA ARG A 360 -31.69 -7.67 -11.06
C ARG A 360 -33.05 -6.98 -11.20
N THR A 361 -33.09 -5.66 -11.21
CA THR A 361 -34.30 -4.84 -11.34
C THR A 361 -34.49 -4.39 -12.77
#